data_AF-A0A2G9PEI4-F1
#
_entry.id   AF-A0A2G9PEI4-F1
#
_cell.length_a   1.000
_cell.length_b   1.000
_cell.length_c   1.000
_cell.angle_alpha   90.00
_cell.angle_beta   90.00
_cell.angle_gamma   90.00
#
_symmetry.space_group_name_H-M   'P 1'
#
loop_
_entity.id
_entity.type
_entity.pdbx_description
1 polymer ?
#
loop_
_entity_poly.entity_id
_entity_poly.type
_entity_poly.pdbx_seq_one_letter_code
_entity_poly.pdbx_strand_id
1 'polypeptide(L)'
;STVRTYFGYDGGGNIATNTLAGSTVLRALTTGLHLIVGSDAINGMTILNGGNVGIGTTAPNYTLDVNGNFSIKTTSFLIGGNGDVNVY
;
A
#
# COMPACT_ATOMS: atom_id res chain seq x y z
N SER A 1 -26.72 18.26 1.55
CA SER A 1 -26.49 16.89 2.07
C SER A 1 -25.15 16.87 2.79
N THR A 2 -25.08 16.39 4.04
CA THR A 2 -23.80 16.25 4.76
C THR A 2 -23.25 14.85 4.53
N VAL A 3 -22.11 14.73 3.85
CA VAL A 3 -21.38 13.46 3.74
C VAL A 3 -20.81 13.14 5.12
N ARG A 4 -21.22 12.02 5.72
CA ARG A 4 -20.63 11.49 6.96
C ARG A 4 -19.92 10.19 6.63
N THR A 5 -18.62 10.15 6.86
CA THR A 5 -17.82 8.92 6.76
C THR A 5 -18.00 8.13 8.06
N TYR A 6 -18.52 6.91 7.98
CA TYR A 6 -18.63 6.00 9.13
C TYR A 6 -17.43 5.04 9.12
N PHE A 7 -16.89 4.75 10.31
CA PHE A 7 -15.90 3.68 10.50
C PHE A 7 -16.62 2.45 11.06
N GLY A 8 -16.66 1.37 10.27
CA GLY A 8 -17.24 0.09 10.69
C GLY A 8 -16.26 -1.05 10.47
N TYR A 9 -16.60 -2.24 10.97
CA TYR A 9 -15.90 -3.47 10.60
C TYR A 9 -16.78 -4.33 9.68
N ASP A 10 -16.19 -4.97 8.67
CA ASP A 10 -16.91 -5.91 7.81
C ASP A 10 -17.09 -7.29 8.49
N GLY A 11 -17.83 -8.19 7.85
CA GLY A 11 -18.01 -9.56 8.35
C GLY A 11 -16.70 -10.37 8.48
N GLY A 12 -15.60 -9.87 7.93
CA GLY A 12 -14.25 -10.41 8.04
C GLY A 12 -13.37 -9.70 9.07
N GLY A 13 -13.91 -8.73 9.84
CA GLY A 13 -13.18 -8.01 10.90
C GLY A 13 -12.26 -6.90 10.40
N ASN A 14 -12.35 -6.50 9.13
CA ASN A 14 -11.55 -5.39 8.59
C ASN A 14 -12.22 -4.06 8.88
N ILE A 15 -11.44 -3.02 9.21
CA ILE A 15 -11.99 -1.67 9.38
C ILE A 15 -12.19 -1.06 7.99
N ALA A 16 -13.43 -0.72 7.64
CA ALA A 16 -13.80 -0.23 6.32
C ALA A 16 -14.71 1.01 6.39
N THR A 17 -14.63 1.88 5.38
CA THR A 17 -15.52 3.05 5.23
C THR A 17 -16.84 2.73 4.49
N ASN A 18 -16.93 1.57 3.83
CA ASN A 18 -18.11 0.99 3.17
C ASN A 18 -17.87 -0.53 2.93
N THR A 19 -18.86 -1.31 2.50
CA THR A 19 -18.79 -2.75 2.18
C THR A 19 -18.83 -3.06 0.66
N LEU A 20 -18.87 -2.04 -0.20
CA LEU A 20 -18.87 -2.15 -1.68
C LEU A 20 -17.50 -1.83 -2.31
N ALA A 21 -17.35 -2.09 -3.61
CA ALA A 21 -16.19 -1.67 -4.40
C ALA A 21 -15.87 -0.17 -4.20
N GLY A 22 -14.60 0.17 -3.96
CA GLY A 22 -14.21 1.56 -3.66
C GLY A 22 -14.00 1.88 -2.17
N SER A 23 -14.24 0.93 -1.27
CA SER A 23 -14.05 1.14 0.16
C SER A 23 -12.56 1.31 0.51
N THR A 24 -12.26 2.23 1.43
CA THR A 24 -10.94 2.24 2.06
C THR A 24 -10.95 1.23 3.19
N VAL A 25 -10.11 0.20 3.11
CA VAL A 25 -10.05 -0.89 4.10
C VAL A 25 -8.67 -0.96 4.74
N LEU A 26 -8.63 -1.00 6.06
CA LEU A 26 -7.47 -1.39 6.86
C LEU A 26 -7.67 -2.84 7.32
N ARG A 27 -6.88 -3.74 6.77
CA ARG A 27 -6.96 -5.18 7.03
C ARG A 27 -5.67 -5.71 7.64
N ALA A 28 -5.77 -6.35 8.79
CA ALA A 28 -4.69 -7.15 9.34
C ALA A 28 -4.70 -8.55 8.69
N LEU A 29 -3.57 -8.96 8.14
CA LEU A 29 -3.28 -10.31 7.66
C LEU A 29 -2.20 -10.92 8.56
N THR A 30 -2.03 -12.24 8.51
CA THR A 30 -0.95 -12.94 9.23
C THR A 30 0.43 -12.35 8.91
N THR A 31 0.61 -11.84 7.69
CA THR A 31 1.89 -11.36 7.15
C THR A 31 2.05 -9.85 7.20
N GLY A 32 1.02 -9.08 7.54
CA GLY A 32 1.11 -7.62 7.53
C GLY A 32 -0.20 -6.86 7.58
N LEU A 33 -0.09 -5.54 7.51
CA LEU A 33 -1.20 -4.63 7.31
C LEU A 33 -1.38 -4.37 5.82
N HIS A 34 -2.63 -4.38 5.36
CA HIS A 34 -2.98 -3.95 4.02
C HIS A 34 -3.90 -2.73 4.05
N LEU A 35 -3.57 -1.71 3.25
CA LEU A 35 -4.42 -0.56 2.96
C LEU A 35 -4.92 -0.68 1.51
N ILE A 36 -6.22 -0.92 1.37
CA ILE A 36 -6.92 -0.97 0.07
C ILE A 36 -7.60 0.38 -0.14
N VAL A 37 -7.38 1.02 -1.29
CA VAL A 37 -8.19 2.17 -1.74
C VAL A 37 -8.67 1.88 -3.15
N GLY A 38 -9.98 1.80 -3.37
CA GLY A 38 -10.56 1.68 -4.71
C GLY A 38 -11.26 0.35 -5.02
N SER A 39 -11.80 0.24 -6.24
CA SER A 39 -12.58 -0.90 -6.74
C SER A 39 -11.75 -1.98 -7.42
N ASP A 40 -10.50 -1.68 -7.77
CA ASP A 40 -9.60 -2.62 -8.44
C ASP A 40 -8.71 -3.30 -7.39
N ALA A 41 -8.70 -4.63 -7.42
CA ALA A 41 -8.04 -5.52 -6.46
C ALA A 41 -6.50 -5.46 -6.47
N ILE A 42 -5.93 -4.33 -6.86
CA ILE A 42 -4.50 -4.07 -6.74
C ILE A 42 -4.28 -3.61 -5.29
N ASN A 43 -3.48 -4.36 -4.57
CA ASN A 43 -3.05 -3.98 -3.23
C ASN A 43 -2.38 -2.60 -3.29
N GLY A 44 -3.09 -1.55 -2.88
CA GLY A 44 -2.61 -0.18 -2.97
C GLY A 44 -1.32 0.00 -2.18
N MET A 45 -1.32 -0.44 -0.92
CA MET A 45 -0.14 -0.48 -0.07
C MET A 45 -0.18 -1.65 0.91
N THR A 46 0.86 -2.48 0.90
CA THR A 46 1.12 -3.58 1.84
C THR A 46 2.25 -3.17 2.79
N ILE A 47 2.14 -3.48 4.08
CA ILE A 47 3.22 -3.33 5.06
C ILE A 47 3.40 -4.69 5.75
N LEU A 48 4.52 -5.36 5.52
CA LEU A 48 4.81 -6.64 6.16
C LEU A 48 5.18 -6.46 7.65
N ASN A 49 5.04 -7.52 8.45
CA ASN A 49 5.44 -7.50 9.87
C ASN A 49 6.92 -7.09 10.07
N GLY A 50 7.78 -7.33 9.08
CA GLY A 50 9.19 -6.91 9.07
C GLY A 50 9.42 -5.43 8.71
N GLY A 51 8.36 -4.65 8.44
CA GLY A 51 8.43 -3.24 8.09
C GLY A 51 8.55 -2.93 6.60
N ASN A 52 8.71 -3.95 5.74
CA ASN A 52 8.77 -3.74 4.28
C ASN A 52 7.44 -3.23 3.74
N VAL A 53 7.48 -2.19 2.92
CA VAL A 53 6.33 -1.56 2.28
C VAL A 53 6.28 -1.93 0.80
N GLY A 54 5.19 -2.51 0.34
CA GLY A 54 4.91 -2.80 -1.06
C GLY A 54 3.82 -1.88 -1.63
N ILE A 55 4.03 -1.29 -2.80
CA ILE A 55 3.01 -0.55 -3.57
C ILE A 55 2.73 -1.34 -4.85
N GLY A 56 1.47 -1.76 -5.05
CA GLY A 56 1.11 -2.64 -6.17
C GLY A 56 1.64 -4.09 -6.05
N THR A 57 2.17 -4.46 -4.87
CA THR A 57 2.68 -5.79 -4.56
C THR A 57 2.34 -6.19 -3.12
N THR A 58 2.15 -7.49 -2.89
CA THR A 58 1.93 -8.10 -1.57
C THR A 58 3.18 -8.73 -0.98
N ALA A 59 4.22 -8.91 -1.78
CA ALA A 59 5.46 -9.58 -1.41
C ALA A 59 6.67 -8.69 -1.71
N PRO A 60 6.83 -7.56 -0.99
CA PRO A 60 7.97 -6.67 -1.19
C PRO A 60 9.28 -7.38 -0.84
N ASN A 61 10.23 -7.38 -1.77
CA ASN A 61 11.58 -7.97 -1.58
C ASN A 61 12.56 -7.00 -0.92
N TYR A 62 12.24 -5.71 -0.93
CA TYR A 62 13.04 -4.62 -0.35
C TYR A 62 12.21 -3.83 0.67
N THR A 63 12.87 -2.97 1.46
CA THR A 63 12.19 -2.11 2.46
C THR A 63 11.07 -1.27 1.84
N LEU A 64 11.27 -0.81 0.60
CA LEU A 64 10.23 -0.23 -0.25
C LEU A 64 10.29 -0.92 -1.62
N ASP A 65 9.19 -1.53 -2.05
CA ASP A 65 9.06 -2.22 -3.34
C ASP A 65 7.83 -1.67 -4.07
N VAL A 66 8.03 -1.09 -5.27
CA VAL A 66 6.95 -0.52 -6.08
C VAL A 66 6.84 -1.32 -7.37
N ASN A 67 5.74 -2.06 -7.51
CA ASN A 67 5.41 -2.75 -8.75
C ASN A 67 4.67 -1.79 -9.69
N GLY A 68 5.43 -1.01 -10.44
CA GLY A 68 4.92 -0.03 -11.39
C GLY A 68 5.82 1.20 -11.50
N ASN A 69 5.23 2.31 -11.95
CA ASN A 69 5.96 3.57 -12.08
C ASN A 69 6.13 4.26 -10.73
N PHE A 70 7.32 4.80 -10.49
CA PHE A 70 7.64 5.62 -9.33
C PHE A 70 8.27 6.95 -9.78
N SER A 71 7.94 8.05 -9.10
CA SER A 71 8.46 9.38 -9.41
C SER A 71 8.86 10.09 -8.12
N ILE A 72 10.08 10.63 -8.09
CA ILE A 72 10.56 11.49 -7.01
C ILE A 72 10.65 12.91 -7.56
N LYS A 73 9.93 13.85 -6.94
CA LYS A 73 9.95 15.27 -7.32
C LYS A 73 10.96 16.05 -6.47
N THR A 74 12.22 15.86 -6.79
CA THR A 74 13.35 16.58 -6.16
C THR A 74 14.42 16.85 -7.21
N THR A 75 15.30 17.83 -6.96
CA THR A 75 16.46 18.12 -7.82
C THR A 75 17.62 17.14 -7.60
N SER A 76 17.60 16.38 -6.51
CA SER A 76 18.68 15.46 -6.14
C SER A 76 18.12 14.13 -5.64
N PHE A 77 18.36 13.06 -6.38
CA PHE A 77 18.09 11.69 -5.94
C PHE A 77 19.38 11.06 -5.41
N LEU A 78 19.40 10.67 -4.14
CA LEU A 78 20.53 9.98 -3.52
C LEU A 78 20.22 8.49 -3.43
N ILE A 79 21.03 7.66 -4.07
CA ILE A 79 20.97 6.19 -3.96
C ILE A 79 22.14 5.77 -3.07
N GLY A 80 21.84 5.30 -1.86
CA GLY A 80 22.83 5.04 -0.81
C GLY A 80 23.62 3.72 -0.93
N GLY A 81 23.96 3.26 -2.13
CA GLY A 81 24.68 1.99 -2.35
C GLY A 81 26.03 2.18 -3.05
N ASN A 82 27.08 1.51 -2.56
CA ASN A 82 28.42 1.44 -3.19
C ASN A 82 28.45 0.46 -4.39
N GLY A 83 27.50 0.56 -5.32
CA GLY A 83 27.42 -0.34 -6.47
C GLY A 83 26.54 0.22 -7.59
N ASP A 84 26.95 -0.06 -8.82
CA ASP A 84 26.43 0.50 -10.07
C ASP A 84 24.91 0.72 -10.06
N VAL A 85 24.52 2.00 -10.11
CA VAL A 85 23.14 2.40 -10.32
C VAL A 85 22.78 2.06 -11.76
N ASN A 86 22.05 0.97 -11.97
CA ASN A 86 21.49 0.64 -13.28
C ASN A 86 20.18 1.42 -13.48
N VAL A 87 20.26 2.54 -14.21
CA VAL A 87 19.10 3.19 -14.81
C VAL A 87 18.92 2.55 -16.18
N TYR A 88 17.84 1.77 -16.36
CA TYR A 88 17.43 1.23 -17.65
C TYR A 88 16.58 2.24 -18.43
#